data_AF-A0A5B1BSX7-F1
#
_entry.id   AF-A0A5B1BSX7-F1
#
_cell.length_a   1.000
_cell.length_b   1.000
_cell.length_c   1.000
_cell.angle_alpha   90.00
_cell.angle_beta   90.00
_cell.angle_gamma   90.00
#
_symmetry.space_group_name_H-M   'P 1'
#
loop_
_entity.id
_entity.type
_entity.pdbx_description
1 polymer ?
#
loop_
_entity_poly.entity_id
_entity_poly.type
_entity_poly.pdbx_seq_one_letter_code
_entity_poly.pdbx_strand_id
1 'polypeptide(L)'
;MTARYDGGGLTLDDAGITIPFATSKKVAYRDIKGIKTEQMGWASGKGRFGGASDPRYWFPLDIHRGSKTTLLILDVGRRVRPCMTPEDPDRVVELLKSRVPAS
;
A
#
# COMPACT_ATOMS: atom_id res chain seq x y z
N MET A 1 17.39 7.10 11.73
CA MET A 1 16.74 6.43 10.59
C MET A 1 15.47 7.20 10.32
N THR A 2 15.50 8.11 9.35
CA THR A 2 14.49 9.16 9.19
C THR A 2 13.36 8.61 8.32
N ALA A 3 12.15 8.47 8.86
CA ALA A 3 10.98 8.19 8.03
C ALA A 3 10.85 9.31 7.00
N ARG A 4 10.85 8.97 5.70
CA ARG A 4 10.71 9.95 4.61
C ARG A 4 9.25 10.25 4.27
N TYR A 5 8.34 9.42 4.78
CA TYR A 5 6.91 9.63 4.79
C TYR A 5 6.31 8.82 5.95
N ASP A 6 5.44 9.46 6.72
CA ASP A 6 4.60 8.86 7.76
C ASP A 6 3.20 9.47 7.62
N GLY A 7 2.22 8.64 7.25
CA GLY A 7 0.86 9.12 6.95
C GLY A 7 -0.08 7.96 6.66
N GLY A 8 -1.32 8.03 7.18
CA GLY A 8 -2.32 6.97 7.05
C GLY A 8 -1.89 5.62 7.64
N GLY A 9 -0.98 5.63 8.62
CA GLY A 9 -0.40 4.46 9.28
C GLY A 9 0.76 3.80 8.53
N LEU A 10 1.10 4.26 7.32
CA LEU A 10 2.17 3.72 6.49
C LEU A 10 3.49 4.44 6.77
N THR A 11 4.60 3.70 6.90
CA THR A 11 5.94 4.28 7.01
C THR A 11 6.80 3.90 5.80
N LEU A 12 7.46 4.88 5.19
CA LEU A 12 8.51 4.66 4.19
C LEU A 12 9.87 5.07 4.76
N ASP A 13 10.81 4.14 4.78
CA ASP A 13 12.19 4.34 5.24
C ASP A 13 13.20 4.03 4.12
N ASP A 14 14.50 4.01 4.44
CA ASP A 14 15.55 3.67 3.47
C ASP A 14 15.46 2.23 2.92
N ALA A 15 14.85 1.31 3.67
CA ALA A 15 14.83 -0.12 3.37
C ALA A 15 13.53 -0.54 2.65
N GLY A 16 12.43 0.17 2.85
CA GLY A 16 11.17 -0.15 2.21
C GLY A 16 9.94 0.49 2.86
N ILE A 17 8.84 -0.23 2.75
CA ILE A 17 7.51 0.18 3.20
C ILE A 17 7.11 -0.70 4.38
N THR A 18 6.61 -0.09 5.45
CA THR A 18 5.95 -0.78 6.56
C THR A 18 4.45 -0.50 6.51
N ILE A 19 3.67 -1.56 6.33
CA ILE A 19 2.20 -1.52 6.33
C ILE A 19 1.70 -1.98 7.70
N PRO A 20 0.96 -1.16 8.45
CA PRO A 20 0.56 -1.46 9.82
C PRO A 20 -0.57 -2.50 9.84
N PHE A 21 -0.47 -3.46 10.74
CA PHE A 21 -1.52 -4.41 11.10
C PHE A 21 -1.24 -4.96 12.50
N ALA A 22 -2.03 -5.94 12.97
CA ALA A 22 -1.72 -6.71 14.19
C ALA A 22 -0.29 -7.33 14.14
N THR A 23 0.21 -7.63 12.94
CA THR A 23 1.63 -7.88 12.64
C THR A 23 2.04 -7.00 11.47
N SER A 24 2.89 -6.01 11.70
CA SER A 24 3.34 -5.09 10.64
C SER A 24 3.99 -5.86 9.50
N LYS A 25 3.58 -5.56 8.26
CA LYS A 25 4.15 -6.17 7.06
C LYS A 25 5.18 -5.23 6.45
N LYS A 26 6.44 -5.62 6.47
CA LYS A 26 7.51 -4.89 5.78
C LYS A 26 7.72 -5.43 4.36
N VAL A 27 7.79 -4.53 3.38
CA VAL A 27 8.07 -4.82 1.97
C VAL A 27 9.30 -4.04 1.55
N ALA A 28 10.39 -4.73 1.19
CA ALA A 28 11.60 -4.05 0.74
C ALA A 28 11.45 -3.53 -0.68
N TYR A 29 12.06 -2.38 -1.01
CA TYR A 29 11.93 -1.77 -2.35
C TYR A 29 12.40 -2.70 -3.48
N ARG A 30 13.47 -3.46 -3.24
CA ARG A 30 14.01 -4.45 -4.20
C ARG A 30 13.03 -5.57 -4.58
N ASP A 31 12.06 -5.83 -3.70
CA ASP A 31 11.06 -6.89 -3.89
C ASP A 31 9.86 -6.38 -4.68
N ILE A 32 9.70 -5.05 -4.84
CA ILE A 32 8.61 -4.44 -5.59
C ILE A 32 8.96 -4.47 -7.08
N LYS A 33 8.08 -5.07 -7.88
CA LYS A 33 8.20 -5.20 -9.34
C LYS A 33 7.27 -4.27 -10.11
N GLY A 34 6.23 -3.78 -9.44
CA GLY A 34 5.24 -2.90 -10.05
C GLY A 34 4.38 -2.22 -8.99
N ILE A 35 3.86 -1.06 -9.36
CA ILE A 35 3.00 -0.23 -8.54
C ILE A 35 1.77 0.09 -9.37
N LYS A 36 0.58 -0.20 -8.84
CA LYS A 36 -0.70 0.11 -9.48
C LYS A 36 -1.57 0.95 -8.56
N THR A 37 -2.18 2.00 -9.09
CA THR A 37 -3.20 2.80 -8.42
C THR A 37 -4.57 2.48 -9.00
N GLU A 38 -5.57 2.32 -8.15
CA GLU A 38 -6.96 2.11 -8.52
C GLU A 38 -7.86 3.12 -7.80
N GLN A 39 -8.89 3.62 -8.49
CA GLN A 39 -9.91 4.46 -7.86
C GLN A 39 -10.94 3.59 -7.14
N MET A 40 -11.21 3.93 -5.88
CA MET A 40 -12.17 3.25 -5.02
C MET A 40 -13.52 3.96 -5.06
N GLY A 41 -14.50 3.29 -5.63
CA GLY A 41 -15.92 3.59 -5.46
C GLY A 41 -16.53 2.73 -4.36
N TRP A 42 -17.77 3.06 -3.97
CA TRP A 42 -18.54 2.28 -3.01
C TRP A 42 -18.68 0.80 -3.41
N ALA A 43 -18.82 0.52 -4.71
CA ALA A 43 -18.88 -0.83 -5.26
C ALA A 43 -17.52 -1.55 -5.37
N SER A 44 -16.41 -0.81 -5.46
CA SER A 44 -15.06 -1.40 -5.68
C SER A 44 -14.19 -1.48 -4.42
N GLY A 45 -14.70 -1.08 -3.24
CA GLY A 45 -14.02 -1.36 -1.97
C GLY A 45 -14.08 -0.28 -0.88
N LYS A 46 -14.72 0.86 -1.13
CA LYS A 46 -14.75 1.99 -0.17
C LYS A 46 -15.37 1.63 1.19
N GLY A 47 -16.40 0.79 1.22
CA GLY A 47 -17.04 0.33 2.47
C GLY A 47 -16.32 -0.82 3.20
N ARG A 48 -15.09 -1.20 2.81
CA ARG A 48 -14.39 -2.37 3.37
C ARG A 48 -13.36 -1.93 4.40
N PHE A 49 -13.52 -2.38 5.65
CA PHE A 49 -12.55 -2.08 6.72
C PHE A 49 -11.29 -2.97 6.66
N GLY A 50 -11.37 -4.19 6.08
CA GLY A 50 -10.24 -5.12 5.95
C GLY A 50 -10.62 -6.45 5.27
N GLY A 51 -9.63 -7.33 5.08
CA GLY A 51 -9.84 -8.69 4.55
C GLY A 51 -9.76 -8.83 3.03
N ALA A 52 -9.56 -10.07 2.57
CA ALA A 52 -9.39 -10.45 1.17
C ALA A 52 -10.64 -11.24 0.70
N SER A 53 -11.58 -10.61 -0.01
CA SER A 53 -12.61 -11.38 -0.75
C SER A 53 -11.98 -12.13 -1.92
N ASP A 54 -10.84 -11.63 -2.41
CA ASP A 54 -10.01 -12.25 -3.41
C ASP A 54 -8.64 -12.55 -2.76
N PRO A 55 -8.23 -13.82 -2.63
CA PRO A 55 -6.99 -14.21 -1.94
C PRO A 55 -5.72 -13.68 -2.65
N ARG A 56 -5.84 -13.11 -3.85
CA ARG A 56 -4.74 -12.44 -4.55
C ARG A 56 -4.40 -11.08 -3.95
N TYR A 57 -5.30 -10.47 -3.18
CA TYR A 57 -5.10 -9.13 -2.62
C TYR A 57 -5.14 -9.16 -1.10
N TRP A 58 -4.07 -8.70 -0.46
CA TRP A 58 -4.02 -8.56 0.98
C TRP A 58 -4.27 -7.11 1.37
N PHE A 59 -5.31 -6.87 2.18
CA PHE A 59 -5.66 -5.55 2.68
C PHE A 59 -5.37 -5.47 4.18
N PRO A 60 -4.58 -4.48 4.65
CA PRO A 60 -4.50 -4.19 6.07
C PRO A 60 -5.86 -3.70 6.58
N LEU A 61 -6.04 -3.77 7.90
CA LEU A 61 -7.14 -3.09 8.58
C LEU A 61 -6.92 -1.58 8.43
N ASP A 62 -7.89 -0.91 7.83
CA ASP A 62 -7.91 0.55 7.71
C ASP A 62 -9.32 1.04 8.01
N ILE A 63 -9.54 1.45 9.26
CA ILE A 63 -10.83 1.95 9.75
C ILE A 63 -11.25 3.25 9.05
N HIS A 64 -10.29 4.01 8.52
CA HIS A 64 -10.53 5.26 7.82
C HIS A 64 -10.67 5.06 6.30
N ARG A 65 -10.64 3.82 5.79
CA ARG A 65 -10.73 3.56 4.35
C ARG A 65 -11.97 4.16 3.70
N GLY A 66 -13.07 4.27 4.44
CA GLY A 66 -14.33 4.83 3.95
C GLY A 66 -14.24 6.24 3.39
N SER A 67 -13.31 7.07 3.89
CA SER A 67 -13.09 8.43 3.37
C SER A 67 -12.09 8.49 2.22
N LYS A 68 -11.26 7.45 2.04
CA LYS A 68 -10.19 7.42 1.06
C LYS A 68 -10.70 7.02 -0.32
N THR A 69 -10.04 7.50 -1.37
CA THR A 69 -10.47 7.31 -2.76
C THR A 69 -9.49 6.51 -3.60
N THR A 70 -8.23 6.35 -3.16
CA THR A 70 -7.20 5.67 -3.95
C THR A 70 -6.68 4.44 -3.23
N LEU A 71 -6.68 3.31 -3.94
CA LEU A 71 -6.05 2.07 -3.53
C LEU A 71 -4.71 1.92 -4.26
N LEU A 72 -3.65 1.72 -3.51
CA LEU A 72 -2.33 1.41 -4.03
C LEU A 72 -2.08 -0.10 -3.88
N ILE A 73 -1.63 -0.74 -4.95
CA ILE A 73 -1.39 -2.18 -5.03
C ILE A 73 0.07 -2.41 -5.42
N LEU A 74 0.78 -3.19 -4.62
CA LEU A 74 2.16 -3.58 -4.90
C LEU A 74 2.20 -4.95 -5.57
N ASP A 75 2.86 -5.02 -6.71
CA ASP A 75 3.36 -6.29 -7.23
C ASP A 75 4.71 -6.58 -6.58
N VAL A 76 4.79 -7.69 -5.84
CA VAL A 76 5.99 -8.14 -5.15
C VAL A 76 6.54 -9.46 -5.73
N GLY A 77 6.12 -9.82 -6.95
CA GLY A 77 6.49 -11.08 -7.59
C GLY A 77 5.89 -12.33 -6.91
N ARG A 78 4.87 -12.15 -6.06
CA ARG A 78 4.16 -13.22 -5.35
C ARG A 78 2.68 -13.21 -5.67
N ARG A 79 2.01 -14.34 -5.45
CA ARG A 79 0.56 -14.50 -5.66
C ARG A 79 -0.27 -13.48 -4.88
N VAL A 80 0.16 -13.13 -3.68
CA VAL A 80 -0.54 -12.17 -2.80
C VAL A 80 0.08 -10.79 -2.95
N ARG A 81 -0.73 -9.84 -3.39
CA ARG A 81 -0.37 -8.43 -3.62
C ARG A 81 -0.76 -7.60 -2.40
N PRO A 82 0.21 -6.96 -1.71
CA PRO A 82 -0.10 -6.03 -0.64
C PRO A 82 -0.82 -4.80 -1.19
N CYS A 83 -1.94 -4.44 -0.56
CA CYS A 83 -2.70 -3.25 -0.88
C CYS A 83 -2.64 -2.25 0.28
N MET A 84 -2.74 -0.96 0.00
CA MET A 84 -2.76 0.10 1.00
C MET A 84 -3.50 1.33 0.49
N THR A 85 -3.94 2.16 1.41
CA THR A 85 -4.76 3.35 1.16
C THR A 85 -4.08 4.53 1.84
N PRO A 86 -3.01 5.09 1.23
CA PRO A 86 -2.27 6.21 1.79
C PRO A 86 -3.12 7.48 1.82
N GLU A 87 -2.80 8.39 2.74
CA GLU A 87 -3.44 9.71 2.81
C GLU A 87 -3.05 10.62 1.65
N ASP A 88 -1.79 10.53 1.20
CA ASP A 88 -1.28 11.21 0.02
C ASP A 88 -0.78 10.17 -1.01
N PRO A 89 -1.68 9.66 -1.87
CA PRO A 89 -1.33 8.62 -2.85
C PRO A 89 -0.28 9.06 -3.86
N ASP A 90 -0.35 10.31 -4.31
CA ASP A 90 0.56 10.84 -5.33
C ASP A 90 1.97 10.94 -4.76
N ARG A 91 2.12 11.49 -3.54
CA ARG A 91 3.41 11.57 -2.87
C ARG A 91 4.02 10.20 -2.62
N VAL A 92 3.21 9.23 -2.19
CA VAL A 92 3.69 7.86 -1.99
C VAL A 92 4.14 7.25 -3.31
N VAL A 93 3.37 7.39 -4.40
CA VAL A 93 3.75 6.87 -5.72
C VAL A 93 5.05 7.49 -6.22
N GLU A 94 5.23 8.80 -6.08
CA GLU A 94 6.48 9.49 -6.42
C GLU A 94 7.67 8.92 -5.66
N LEU A 95 7.54 8.78 -4.34
CA LEU A 95 8.58 8.21 -3.49
C LEU A 95 8.91 6.78 -3.91
N LEU A 96 7.90 5.95 -4.18
CA LEU A 96 8.12 4.58 -4.63
C LEU A 96 8.81 4.53 -5.99
N LYS A 97 8.40 5.34 -6.97
CA LYS A 97 9.06 5.42 -8.28
C LYS A 97 10.54 5.84 -8.16
N SER A 98 10.88 6.67 -7.18
CA SER A 98 12.27 7.07 -6.94
C SER A 98 13.15 6.00 -6.26
N ARG A 99 12.54 4.96 -5.67
CA ARG A 99 13.22 3.97 -4.81
C ARG A 99 13.18 2.55 -5.37
N VAL A 100 12.13 2.22 -6.09
CA VAL A 100 11.97 0.93 -6.75
C VAL A 100 12.90 0.93 -7.98
N PRO A 101 13.78 -0.09 -8.12
CA PRO A 101 14.62 -0.20 -9.31
C PRO A 101 13.76 -0.20 -10.57
N ALA A 102 14.20 0.51 -11.62
CA ALA A 102 13.61 0.35 -12.93
C ALA A 102 13.77 -1.13 -13.35
N SER A 103 12.65 -1.80 -13.60
CA SER A 103 12.60 -3.19 -14.08
C SER A 103 13.15 -3.31 -15.50
#